data_AF-A0A847VW62-F1
#
_entry.id   AF-A0A847VW62-F1
#
_cell.length_a   1.000
_cell.length_b   1.000
_cell.length_c   1.000
_cell.angle_alpha   90.00
_cell.angle_beta   90.00
_cell.angle_gamma   90.00
#
_symmetry.space_group_name_H-M   'P 1'
#
loop_
_entity.id
_entity.type
_entity.pdbx_description
1 polymer ?
#
loop_
_entity_poly.entity_id
_entity_poly.type
_entity_poly.pdbx_seq_one_letter_code
_entity_poly.pdbx_strand_id
1 'polypeptide(L)'
;MRPQEKSTKDKEVLQKETFYGKELKALPFILGTMNMMLNGIATPNIRKMNTLSINLFNLSEKYDIILTNPPFSGTVRGIESNFPYPSAQTEILFLQHCLRSLKEGGKCAIIFPEGVLFKTDDQSYVNTKKELLQQFNLHHIVRLPNGSFAPYTNIPTNILFFDKTGPTKEIFYWEMPLPEGLKNFSKSKPIKTEYFEEAKKIWQTKELTEQSWIVPVEEIIKNNYNLDVKNPNKKAEFEHLPPEELIAKIEESEKTISSLLSEIKDLIK
;
A
#
# COMPACT_ATOMS: atom_id res chain seq x y z
N MET A 1 -7.94 22.63 -11.01
CA MET A 1 -6.61 23.29 -10.99
C MET A 1 -6.70 24.73 -11.49
N ARG A 2 -7.10 24.99 -12.75
CA ARG A 2 -7.28 26.35 -13.30
C ARG A 2 -8.12 27.34 -12.46
N PRO A 3 -9.18 26.93 -11.73
CA PRO A 3 -9.95 27.88 -10.90
C PRO A 3 -9.22 28.40 -9.64
N GLN A 4 -8.13 27.75 -9.22
CA GLN A 4 -7.34 28.15 -8.04
C GLN A 4 -6.12 29.00 -8.40
N GLU A 5 -5.75 29.06 -9.68
CA GLU A 5 -4.70 29.90 -10.23
C GLU A 5 -5.23 31.33 -10.38
N LYS A 6 -4.98 32.19 -9.38
CA LYS A 6 -5.51 33.56 -9.33
C LYS A 6 -4.50 34.62 -9.77
N SER A 7 -3.22 34.27 -9.82
CA SER A 7 -2.12 35.16 -10.17
C SER A 7 -1.06 34.49 -11.06
N THR A 8 -0.22 35.29 -11.70
CA THR A 8 0.94 34.79 -12.47
C THR A 8 1.91 33.98 -11.60
N LYS A 9 2.02 34.32 -10.31
CA LYS A 9 2.84 33.55 -9.36
C LYS A 9 2.23 32.17 -9.09
N ASP A 10 0.92 32.10 -8.89
CA ASP A 10 0.22 30.81 -8.69
C ASP A 10 0.39 29.92 -9.93
N LYS A 11 0.37 30.53 -11.13
CA LYS A 11 0.66 29.83 -12.37
C LYS A 11 2.06 29.25 -12.37
N GLU A 12 3.07 30.03 -12.02
CA GLU A 12 4.46 29.56 -12.00
C GLU A 12 4.65 28.41 -11.00
N VAL A 13 4.10 28.54 -9.79
CA VAL A 13 4.13 27.48 -8.77
C VAL A 13 3.43 26.22 -9.28
N LEU A 14 2.26 26.35 -9.91
CA LEU A 14 1.54 25.22 -10.48
C LEU A 14 2.34 24.52 -11.58
N GLN A 15 2.99 25.30 -12.46
CA GLN A 15 3.72 24.77 -13.61
C GLN A 15 5.06 24.12 -13.24
N LYS A 16 5.76 24.65 -12.23
CA LYS A 16 7.17 24.32 -11.97
C LYS A 16 7.45 23.75 -10.59
N GLU A 17 6.60 23.98 -9.60
CA GLU A 17 6.92 23.70 -8.19
C GLU A 17 5.89 22.79 -7.49
N THR A 18 4.86 22.32 -8.19
CA THR A 18 3.77 21.56 -7.57
C THR A 18 3.92 20.05 -7.74
N PHE A 19 4.19 19.58 -8.96
CA PHE A 19 4.18 18.15 -9.27
C PHE A 19 5.58 17.62 -9.58
N TYR A 20 5.96 16.55 -8.88
CA TYR A 20 7.22 15.84 -9.03
C TYR A 20 6.95 14.35 -9.18
N GLY A 21 7.77 13.67 -9.99
CA GLY A 21 7.65 12.23 -10.21
C GLY A 21 8.96 11.59 -10.62
N LYS A 22 9.12 10.31 -10.31
CA LYS A 22 10.27 9.48 -10.71
C LYS A 22 9.74 8.16 -11.25
N GLU A 23 10.09 7.81 -12.48
CA GLU A 23 9.63 6.59 -13.14
C GLU A 23 10.82 5.87 -13.78
N LEU A 24 10.94 4.56 -13.55
CA LEU A 24 12.06 3.77 -14.03
C LEU A 24 11.92 3.37 -15.50
N LYS A 25 10.72 2.94 -15.90
CA LYS A 25 10.45 2.37 -17.22
C LYS A 25 10.25 3.49 -18.24
N ALA A 26 10.92 3.35 -19.39
CA ALA A 26 10.95 4.39 -20.42
C ALA A 26 9.55 4.75 -20.96
N LEU A 27 8.72 3.76 -21.28
CA LEU A 27 7.40 4.00 -21.87
C LEU A 27 6.42 4.65 -20.86
N PRO A 28 6.23 4.13 -19.62
CA PRO A 28 5.43 4.82 -18.61
C PRO A 28 5.93 6.24 -18.30
N PHE A 29 7.25 6.47 -18.28
CA PHE A 29 7.82 7.80 -18.09
C PHE A 29 7.35 8.79 -19.17
N ILE A 30 7.41 8.38 -20.45
CA ILE A 30 6.95 9.22 -21.58
C ILE A 30 5.44 9.48 -21.45
N LEU A 31 4.64 8.44 -21.22
CA LEU A 31 3.18 8.56 -21.11
C LEU A 31 2.76 9.46 -19.95
N GLY A 32 3.40 9.31 -18.78
CA GLY A 32 3.14 10.16 -17.62
C GLY A 32 3.50 11.63 -17.89
N THR A 33 4.62 11.87 -18.55
CA THR A 33 5.06 13.22 -18.95
C THR A 33 4.06 13.87 -19.92
N MET A 34 3.63 13.13 -20.95
CA MET A 34 2.63 13.61 -21.90
C MET A 34 1.27 13.87 -21.23
N ASN A 35 0.84 13.00 -20.31
CA ASN A 35 -0.41 13.18 -19.59
C ASN A 35 -0.42 14.49 -18.78
N MET A 36 0.69 14.83 -18.12
CA MET A 36 0.84 16.11 -17.40
C MET A 36 0.74 17.31 -18.34
N MET A 37 1.43 17.25 -19.48
CA MET A 37 1.39 18.32 -20.49
C MET A 37 -0.01 18.53 -21.08
N LEU A 38 -0.71 17.45 -21.41
CA LEU A 38 -2.09 17.50 -21.92
C LEU A 38 -3.08 18.05 -20.88
N ASN A 39 -2.78 17.85 -19.59
CA ASN A 39 -3.55 18.43 -18.48
C ASN A 39 -3.09 19.85 -18.08
N GLY A 40 -2.23 20.47 -18.90
CA GLY A 40 -1.87 21.89 -18.79
C GLY A 40 -0.64 22.17 -17.94
N ILE A 41 0.17 21.18 -17.57
CA ILE A 41 1.46 21.36 -16.90
C ILE A 41 2.57 21.28 -17.96
N ALA A 42 3.02 22.43 -18.47
CA ALA A 42 3.96 22.54 -19.57
C ALA A 42 5.39 22.07 -19.22
N THR A 43 5.78 22.19 -17.95
CA THR A 43 7.13 21.82 -17.46
C THR A 43 7.05 20.81 -16.32
N PRO A 44 6.58 19.57 -16.57
CA PRO A 44 6.40 18.58 -15.50
C PRO A 44 7.75 18.10 -14.95
N ASN A 45 7.93 18.09 -13.62
CA ASN A 45 9.14 17.59 -12.98
C ASN A 45 9.14 16.06 -12.83
N ILE A 46 8.96 15.34 -13.94
CA ILE A 46 9.06 13.88 -13.98
C ILE A 46 10.47 13.51 -14.45
N ARG A 47 11.16 12.63 -13.71
CA ARG A 47 12.51 12.14 -14.05
C ARG A 47 12.48 10.65 -14.36
N LYS A 48 13.16 10.25 -15.44
CA LYS A 48 13.38 8.83 -15.76
C LYS A 48 14.53 8.29 -14.92
N MET A 49 14.23 7.62 -13.81
CA MET A 49 15.26 7.12 -12.89
C MET A 49 14.74 6.02 -11.96
N ASN A 50 15.67 5.27 -11.36
CA ASN A 50 15.35 4.39 -10.24
C ASN A 50 15.28 5.21 -8.94
N THR A 51 14.09 5.35 -8.36
CA THR A 51 13.93 6.04 -7.06
C THR A 51 14.78 5.41 -5.96
N LEU A 52 14.94 4.09 -5.97
CA LEU A 52 15.67 3.36 -4.93
C LEU A 52 17.20 3.46 -5.07
N SER A 53 17.71 3.98 -6.19
CA SER A 53 19.15 4.26 -6.32
C SER A 53 19.59 5.54 -5.60
N ILE A 54 18.65 6.30 -5.02
CA ILE A 54 18.94 7.52 -4.26
C ILE A 54 19.43 7.12 -2.86
N ASN A 55 20.60 7.62 -2.47
CA ASN A 55 21.13 7.46 -1.13
C ASN A 55 20.34 8.32 -0.12
N LEU A 56 19.65 7.67 0.83
CA LEU A 56 18.79 8.34 1.80
C LEU A 56 19.55 9.13 2.88
N PHE A 57 20.84 8.84 3.09
CA PHE A 57 21.68 9.59 4.03
C PHE A 57 21.99 11.01 3.51
N ASN A 58 21.91 11.21 2.19
CA ASN A 58 22.20 12.48 1.52
C ASN A 58 20.96 13.10 0.84
N LEU A 59 19.76 12.67 1.21
CA LEU A 59 18.53 13.13 0.57
C LEU A 59 18.18 14.57 1.00
N SER A 60 18.19 15.49 0.03
CA SER A 60 17.81 16.89 0.24
C SER A 60 16.37 17.21 -0.23
N GLU A 61 15.89 16.52 -1.27
CA GLU A 61 14.54 16.73 -1.81
C GLU A 61 13.49 16.25 -0.81
N LYS A 62 12.61 17.17 -0.36
CA LYS A 62 11.50 16.88 0.54
C LYS A 62 10.19 17.50 0.04
N TYR A 63 9.08 16.87 0.39
CA TYR A 63 7.74 17.21 -0.09
C TYR A 63 6.74 17.39 1.06
N ASP A 64 5.79 18.29 0.85
CA ASP A 64 4.66 18.53 1.77
C ASP A 64 3.59 17.43 1.65
N ILE A 65 3.41 16.87 0.45
CA ILE A 65 2.46 15.80 0.16
C ILE A 65 3.13 14.75 -0.71
N ILE A 66 3.03 13.48 -0.30
CA ILE A 66 3.44 12.32 -1.10
C ILE A 66 2.21 11.44 -1.33
N LEU A 67 1.89 11.18 -2.60
CA LEU A 67 0.87 10.22 -3.01
C LEU A 67 1.55 9.20 -3.92
N THR A 68 1.54 7.92 -3.55
CA THR A 68 2.25 6.92 -4.34
C THR A 68 1.64 5.53 -4.25
N ASN A 69 1.75 4.80 -5.36
CA ASN A 69 1.44 3.38 -5.48
C ASN A 69 2.71 2.66 -5.97
N PRO A 70 3.65 2.33 -5.07
CA PRO A 70 4.87 1.63 -5.43
C PRO A 70 4.58 0.23 -5.98
N PRO A 71 5.54 -0.40 -6.69
CA PRO A 71 5.43 -1.81 -7.08
C PRO A 71 5.20 -2.73 -5.87
N PHE A 72 4.23 -3.63 -5.97
CA PHE A 72 3.84 -4.57 -4.90
C PHE A 72 4.77 -5.77 -4.74
N SER A 73 5.77 -5.91 -5.59
CA SER A 73 6.82 -6.91 -5.40
C SER A 73 8.01 -6.54 -6.27
N GLY A 74 9.18 -7.01 -5.85
CA GLY A 74 10.41 -6.78 -6.55
C GLY A 74 11.59 -6.94 -5.61
N THR A 75 12.70 -7.38 -6.18
CA THR A 75 13.97 -7.41 -5.47
C THR A 75 14.99 -6.52 -6.19
N VAL A 76 15.83 -5.88 -5.39
CA VAL A 76 16.94 -5.04 -5.85
C VAL A 76 18.24 -5.58 -5.29
N ARG A 77 19.34 -5.32 -6.00
CA ARG A 77 20.69 -5.69 -5.58
C ARG A 77 21.64 -4.52 -5.80
N GLY A 78 22.63 -4.38 -4.91
CA GLY A 78 23.69 -3.38 -5.03
C GLY A 78 23.27 -1.95 -4.66
N ILE A 79 22.11 -1.78 -4.01
CA ILE A 79 21.60 -0.47 -3.56
C ILE A 79 21.16 -0.49 -2.09
N GLU A 80 21.35 -1.59 -1.39
CA GLU A 80 20.89 -1.82 -0.02
C GLU A 80 21.56 -0.83 0.96
N SER A 81 22.81 -0.44 0.69
CA SER A 81 23.57 0.55 1.46
C SER A 81 23.07 1.99 1.33
N ASN A 82 22.12 2.26 0.43
CA ASN A 82 21.48 3.57 0.33
C ASN A 82 20.44 3.81 1.44
N PHE A 83 20.12 2.80 2.25
CA PHE A 83 19.00 2.82 3.18
C PHE A 83 19.45 2.64 4.64
N PRO A 84 18.82 3.34 5.61
CA PRO A 84 19.07 3.11 7.03
C PRO A 84 18.78 1.69 7.49
N TYR A 85 17.76 1.05 6.90
CA TYR A 85 17.41 -0.34 7.13
C TYR A 85 17.51 -1.12 5.80
N PRO A 86 18.71 -1.60 5.45
CA PRO A 86 18.98 -2.27 4.19
C PRO A 86 18.04 -3.47 3.94
N SER A 87 17.45 -3.58 2.76
CA SER A 87 16.62 -4.72 2.38
C SER A 87 16.77 -4.98 0.88
N ALA A 88 16.51 -6.21 0.45
CA ALA A 88 16.36 -6.50 -0.97
C ALA A 88 14.93 -6.21 -1.47
N GLN A 89 13.93 -6.11 -0.58
CA GLN A 89 12.51 -6.02 -0.97
C GLN A 89 12.12 -4.57 -1.29
N THR A 90 11.62 -4.33 -2.51
CA THR A 90 11.33 -2.97 -2.97
C THR A 90 10.29 -2.24 -2.13
N GLU A 91 9.26 -2.94 -1.65
CA GLU A 91 8.13 -2.36 -0.92
C GLU A 91 8.59 -1.57 0.32
N ILE A 92 9.40 -2.21 1.17
CA ILE A 92 9.87 -1.60 2.43
C ILE A 92 10.87 -0.48 2.16
N LEU A 93 11.66 -0.59 1.09
CA LEU A 93 12.57 0.47 0.67
C LEU A 93 11.81 1.71 0.19
N PHE A 94 10.68 1.54 -0.51
CA PHE A 94 9.82 2.66 -0.89
C PHE A 94 9.19 3.33 0.33
N LEU A 95 8.81 2.58 1.37
CA LEU A 95 8.34 3.17 2.62
C LEU A 95 9.45 4.03 3.26
N GLN A 96 10.67 3.50 3.40
CA GLN A 96 11.81 4.27 3.91
C GLN A 96 12.08 5.54 3.09
N HIS A 97 11.98 5.45 1.76
CA HIS A 97 12.14 6.61 0.89
C HIS A 97 11.07 7.67 1.17
N CYS A 98 9.81 7.29 1.37
CA CYS A 98 8.73 8.23 1.68
C CYS A 98 8.91 8.88 3.05
N LEU A 99 9.32 8.12 4.07
CA LEU A 99 9.60 8.66 5.41
C LEU A 99 10.69 9.74 5.35
N ARG A 100 11.78 9.50 4.60
CA ARG A 100 12.89 10.46 4.46
C ARG A 100 12.56 11.66 3.57
N SER A 101 11.67 11.46 2.59
CA SER A 101 11.26 12.50 1.64
C SER A 101 10.18 13.44 2.19
N LEU A 102 9.66 13.22 3.40
CA LEU A 102 8.60 14.05 3.97
C LEU A 102 9.19 15.24 4.74
N LYS A 103 8.65 16.45 4.50
CA LYS A 103 8.92 17.63 5.34
C LYS A 103 8.25 17.47 6.71
N GLU A 104 8.69 18.26 7.69
CA GLU A 104 7.95 18.41 8.95
C GLU A 104 6.52 18.88 8.66
N GLY A 105 5.52 18.25 9.28
CA GLY A 105 4.10 18.48 9.01
C GLY A 105 3.59 17.96 7.67
N GLY A 106 4.46 17.39 6.82
CA GLY A 106 4.07 16.81 5.54
C GLY A 106 3.23 15.53 5.71
N LYS A 107 2.48 15.16 4.67
CA LYS A 107 1.51 14.05 4.67
C LYS A 107 1.81 13.05 3.56
N CYS A 108 1.63 11.77 3.84
CA CYS A 108 1.85 10.69 2.89
C CYS A 108 0.62 9.78 2.82
N ALA A 109 0.22 9.41 1.60
CA ALA A 109 -0.66 8.28 1.35
C ALA A 109 0.06 7.29 0.43
N ILE A 110 0.25 6.06 0.91
CA ILE A 110 1.02 5.02 0.22
C ILE A 110 0.25 3.70 0.20
N ILE A 111 0.24 3.04 -0.96
CA ILE A 111 -0.44 1.75 -1.15
C ILE A 111 0.56 0.61 -1.10
N PHE A 112 0.24 -0.44 -0.34
CA PHE A 112 1.05 -1.66 -0.25
C PHE A 112 0.17 -2.92 -0.24
N PRO A 113 0.70 -4.09 -0.64
CA PRO A 113 0.05 -5.36 -0.33
C PRO A 113 0.15 -5.64 1.18
N GLU A 114 -0.65 -6.60 1.65
CA GLU A 114 -0.74 -6.97 3.07
C GLU A 114 0.61 -7.41 3.69
N GLY A 115 1.54 -7.92 2.89
CA GLY A 115 2.87 -8.35 3.33
C GLY A 115 3.67 -7.30 4.10
N VAL A 116 3.52 -6.02 3.75
CA VAL A 116 4.21 -4.93 4.47
C VAL A 116 3.70 -4.78 5.91
N LEU A 117 2.44 -5.10 6.16
CA LEU A 117 1.81 -4.95 7.48
C LEU A 117 2.25 -6.07 8.42
N PHE A 118 2.15 -7.34 7.99
CA PHE A 118 2.35 -8.50 8.87
C PHE A 118 3.78 -9.02 8.98
N LYS A 119 4.70 -8.66 8.07
CA LYS A 119 6.08 -9.16 8.14
C LYS A 119 6.77 -8.70 9.42
N THR A 120 7.16 -9.65 10.27
CA THR A 120 7.83 -9.43 11.55
C THR A 120 9.10 -10.28 11.73
N ASP A 121 9.38 -11.15 10.78
CA ASP A 121 10.56 -12.02 10.69
C ASP A 121 11.76 -11.34 10.00
N ASP A 122 11.53 -10.26 9.25
CA ASP A 122 12.56 -9.44 8.62
C ASP A 122 12.80 -8.14 9.42
N GLN A 123 14.01 -7.97 9.92
CA GLN A 123 14.39 -6.83 10.77
C GLN A 123 14.26 -5.48 10.05
N SER A 124 14.40 -5.43 8.73
CA SER A 124 14.25 -4.18 7.98
C SER A 124 12.79 -3.75 7.89
N TYR A 125 11.84 -4.70 7.85
CA TYR A 125 10.42 -4.39 8.01
C TYR A 125 10.09 -3.92 9.42
N VAL A 126 10.57 -4.63 10.45
CA VAL A 126 10.33 -4.27 11.85
C VAL A 126 10.90 -2.88 12.18
N ASN A 127 12.15 -2.61 11.80
CA ASN A 127 12.80 -1.32 12.06
C ASN A 127 12.14 -0.16 11.32
N THR A 128 11.75 -0.37 10.05
CA THR A 128 11.05 0.68 9.28
C THR A 128 9.69 0.98 9.90
N LYS A 129 8.92 -0.04 10.31
CA LYS A 129 7.63 0.15 10.99
C LYS A 129 7.81 0.81 12.36
N LYS A 130 8.87 0.45 13.09
CA LYS A 130 9.23 1.12 14.35
C LYS A 130 9.52 2.60 14.14
N GLU A 131 10.32 2.96 13.13
CA GLU A 131 10.58 4.36 12.80
C GLU A 131 9.29 5.11 12.42
N LEU A 132 8.44 4.48 11.59
CA LEU A 132 7.13 5.03 11.22
C LEU A 132 6.31 5.36 12.48
N LEU A 133 6.16 4.44 13.42
CA LEU A 133 5.34 4.67 14.62
C LEU A 133 5.98 5.66 15.61
N GLN A 134 7.32 5.72 15.69
CA GLN A 134 8.02 6.57 16.66
C GLN A 134 8.23 8.01 16.19
N GLN A 135 8.33 8.24 14.88
CA GLN A 135 8.64 9.56 14.32
C GLN A 135 7.49 10.17 13.51
N PHE A 136 6.51 9.37 13.13
CA PHE A 136 5.38 9.79 12.31
C PHE A 136 4.07 9.37 12.98
N ASN A 137 3.01 10.07 12.61
CA ASN A 137 1.66 9.81 13.07
C ASN A 137 0.96 9.02 11.98
N LEU A 138 1.05 7.69 12.04
CA LEU A 138 0.26 6.77 11.24
C LEU A 138 -1.18 6.78 11.75
N HIS A 139 -1.94 7.74 11.28
CA HIS A 139 -3.26 8.00 11.83
C HIS A 139 -4.33 7.05 11.26
N HIS A 140 -4.19 6.60 10.00
CA HIS A 140 -5.21 5.77 9.34
C HIS A 140 -4.60 4.64 8.49
N ILE A 141 -5.25 3.47 8.51
CA ILE A 141 -5.03 2.38 7.55
C ILE A 141 -6.37 2.00 6.90
N VAL A 142 -6.45 2.13 5.59
CA VAL A 142 -7.60 1.69 4.80
C VAL A 142 -7.30 0.33 4.19
N ARG A 143 -8.08 -0.69 4.54
CA ARG A 143 -7.94 -2.05 4.00
C ARG A 143 -8.84 -2.21 2.78
N LEU A 144 -8.25 -2.60 1.65
CA LEU A 144 -8.93 -2.83 0.39
C LEU A 144 -9.10 -4.34 0.15
N PRO A 145 -10.26 -4.79 -0.35
CA PRO A 145 -10.53 -6.21 -0.57
C PRO A 145 -9.69 -6.78 -1.72
N ASN A 146 -9.69 -8.09 -1.80
CA ASN A 146 -9.14 -8.84 -2.93
C ASN A 146 -9.65 -8.34 -4.28
N GLY A 147 -8.74 -8.35 -5.26
CA GLY A 147 -9.04 -7.98 -6.65
C GLY A 147 -9.22 -6.47 -6.87
N SER A 148 -8.95 -5.62 -5.87
CA SER A 148 -8.97 -4.16 -6.03
C SER A 148 -8.05 -3.66 -7.15
N PHE A 149 -7.01 -4.43 -7.47
CA PHE A 149 -6.05 -4.20 -8.55
C PHE A 149 -6.15 -5.26 -9.67
N ALA A 150 -7.29 -5.96 -9.79
CA ALA A 150 -7.50 -6.92 -10.85
C ALA A 150 -7.47 -6.25 -12.24
N PRO A 151 -6.94 -6.90 -13.28
CA PRO A 151 -6.43 -8.28 -13.32
C PRO A 151 -4.95 -8.42 -12.94
N TYR A 152 -4.28 -7.36 -12.48
CA TYR A 152 -2.84 -7.36 -12.23
C TYR A 152 -2.46 -8.10 -10.95
N THR A 153 -3.29 -8.02 -9.92
CA THR A 153 -3.18 -8.82 -8.70
C THR A 153 -4.52 -9.02 -8.04
N ASN A 154 -4.67 -10.14 -7.34
CA ASN A 154 -5.83 -10.45 -6.50
C ASN A 154 -5.55 -10.27 -5.00
N ILE A 155 -4.31 -9.95 -4.62
CA ILE A 155 -3.87 -9.84 -3.22
C ILE A 155 -4.59 -8.64 -2.55
N PRO A 156 -5.00 -8.75 -1.27
CA PRO A 156 -5.50 -7.60 -0.51
C PRO A 156 -4.44 -6.50 -0.44
N THR A 157 -4.89 -5.25 -0.46
CA THR A 157 -4.01 -4.09 -0.43
C THR A 157 -4.45 -3.13 0.65
N ASN A 158 -3.53 -2.29 1.10
CA ASN A 158 -3.78 -1.37 2.20
C ASN A 158 -3.23 0.00 1.80
N ILE A 159 -3.94 1.05 2.20
CA ILE A 159 -3.47 2.43 2.06
C ILE A 159 -3.11 2.92 3.46
N LEU A 160 -1.84 3.26 3.65
CA LEU A 160 -1.35 3.87 4.88
C LEU A 160 -1.37 5.39 4.71
N PHE A 161 -1.98 6.07 5.67
CA PHE A 161 -1.97 7.51 5.76
C PHE A 161 -1.23 7.94 7.01
N PHE A 162 -0.14 8.67 6.82
CA PHE A 162 0.68 9.16 7.91
C PHE A 162 1.18 10.57 7.64
N ASP A 163 1.49 11.28 8.70
CA ASP A 163 2.09 12.61 8.64
C ASP A 163 3.29 12.73 9.56
N LYS A 164 4.12 13.75 9.34
CA LYS A 164 5.30 14.02 10.16
C LYS A 164 5.00 15.09 11.22
N THR A 165 4.00 14.85 12.07
CA THR A 165 3.65 15.77 13.17
C THR A 165 4.10 15.27 14.55
N GLY A 166 4.52 14.01 14.66
CA GLY A 166 4.97 13.39 15.91
C GLY A 166 4.73 11.89 15.92
N PRO A 167 4.96 11.20 17.05
CA PRO A 167 4.75 9.75 17.17
C PRO A 167 3.27 9.35 17.06
N THR A 168 3.05 8.14 16.57
CA THR A 168 1.73 7.49 16.53
C THR A 168 1.30 7.12 17.94
N LYS A 169 0.04 7.39 18.28
CA LYS A 169 -0.59 7.00 19.56
C LYS A 169 -1.62 5.90 19.38
N GLU A 170 -2.41 6.03 18.34
CA GLU A 170 -3.48 5.11 17.96
C GLU A 170 -3.61 5.12 16.44
N ILE A 171 -4.10 4.04 15.87
CA ILE A 171 -4.31 3.89 14.44
C ILE A 171 -5.80 3.61 14.22
N PHE A 172 -6.44 4.43 13.39
CA PHE A 172 -7.80 4.16 12.93
C PHE A 172 -7.76 3.25 11.70
N TYR A 173 -8.40 2.09 11.81
CA TYR A 173 -8.57 1.18 10.67
C TYR A 173 -9.97 1.35 10.10
N TRP A 174 -10.07 1.30 8.79
CA TRP A 174 -11.33 1.11 8.10
C TRP A 174 -11.16 0.07 6.99
N GLU A 175 -12.03 -0.93 6.99
CA GLU A 175 -12.03 -2.02 6.02
C GLU A 175 -13.18 -1.86 5.03
N MET A 176 -12.85 -1.77 3.75
CA MET A 176 -13.87 -1.59 2.73
C MET A 176 -14.80 -2.82 2.66
N PRO A 177 -16.13 -2.65 2.81
CA PRO A 177 -17.05 -3.74 2.57
C PRO A 177 -17.09 -4.08 1.08
N LEU A 178 -17.28 -5.36 0.78
CA LEU A 178 -17.62 -5.78 -0.58
C LEU A 178 -19.10 -5.47 -0.84
N PRO A 179 -19.47 -5.01 -2.04
CA PRO A 179 -20.88 -4.86 -2.41
C PRO A 179 -21.61 -6.22 -2.33
N GLU A 180 -22.91 -6.18 -2.06
CA GLU A 180 -23.73 -7.39 -1.92
C GLU A 180 -23.58 -8.32 -3.14
N GLY A 181 -23.33 -9.60 -2.88
CA GLY A 181 -23.13 -10.62 -3.92
C GLY A 181 -21.76 -10.61 -4.62
N LEU A 182 -20.84 -9.70 -4.25
CA LEU A 182 -19.44 -9.77 -4.70
C LEU A 182 -18.56 -10.50 -3.68
N LYS A 183 -17.82 -11.51 -4.13
CA LYS A 183 -16.78 -12.15 -3.34
C LYS A 183 -15.42 -11.43 -3.43
N ASN A 184 -15.11 -10.86 -4.59
CA ASN A 184 -13.89 -10.09 -4.85
C ASN A 184 -14.18 -9.06 -5.95
N PHE A 185 -13.37 -8.00 -6.03
CA PHE A 185 -13.35 -7.14 -7.21
C PHE A 185 -12.71 -7.86 -8.40
N SER A 186 -13.01 -7.40 -9.61
CA SER A 186 -12.49 -7.99 -10.85
C SER A 186 -12.37 -6.95 -11.95
N LYS A 187 -11.76 -7.32 -13.08
CA LYS A 187 -11.71 -6.45 -14.27
C LYS A 187 -13.10 -6.02 -14.75
N SER A 188 -14.11 -6.89 -14.64
CA SER A 188 -15.48 -6.59 -15.05
C SER A 188 -16.31 -5.88 -13.96
N LYS A 189 -15.90 -6.01 -12.70
CA LYS A 189 -16.52 -5.36 -11.55
C LYS A 189 -15.45 -4.63 -10.72
N PRO A 190 -14.93 -3.49 -11.20
CA PRO A 190 -13.85 -2.78 -10.54
C PRO A 190 -14.32 -2.03 -9.28
N ILE A 191 -13.37 -1.61 -8.47
CA ILE A 191 -13.58 -0.67 -7.38
C ILE A 191 -14.12 0.66 -7.92
N LYS A 192 -15.01 1.30 -7.17
CA LYS A 192 -15.62 2.59 -7.52
C LYS A 192 -15.47 3.59 -6.38
N THR A 193 -15.53 4.87 -6.72
CA THR A 193 -15.43 5.97 -5.76
C THR A 193 -16.53 5.95 -4.71
N GLU A 194 -17.75 5.51 -5.08
CA GLU A 194 -18.91 5.40 -4.17
C GLU A 194 -18.66 4.45 -2.99
N TYR A 195 -17.78 3.46 -3.14
CA TYR A 195 -17.45 2.51 -2.06
C TYR A 195 -16.60 3.14 -0.95
N PHE A 196 -16.09 4.37 -1.13
CA PHE A 196 -15.32 5.10 -0.12
C PHE A 196 -16.14 6.16 0.63
N GLU A 197 -17.44 6.33 0.33
CA GLU A 197 -18.24 7.42 0.91
C GLU A 197 -18.37 7.31 2.44
N GLU A 198 -18.53 6.10 2.98
CA GLU A 198 -18.51 5.88 4.44
C GLU A 198 -17.17 6.32 5.04
N ALA A 199 -16.06 5.83 4.49
CA ALA A 199 -14.71 6.19 4.94
C ALA A 199 -14.49 7.71 4.95
N LYS A 200 -14.96 8.41 3.90
CA LYS A 200 -14.86 9.88 3.80
C LYS A 200 -15.69 10.58 4.87
N LYS A 201 -16.91 10.08 5.15
CA LYS A 201 -17.81 10.66 6.15
C LYS A 201 -17.23 10.56 7.56
N ILE A 202 -16.65 9.42 7.91
CA ILE A 202 -16.11 9.15 9.25
C ILE A 202 -14.63 9.53 9.41
N TRP A 203 -13.96 10.00 8.34
CA TRP A 203 -12.52 10.28 8.33
C TRP A 203 -12.06 11.22 9.45
N GLN A 204 -12.82 12.30 9.69
CA GLN A 204 -12.43 13.30 10.69
C GLN A 204 -12.90 12.92 12.10
N THR A 205 -14.07 12.28 12.21
CA THR A 205 -14.66 11.93 13.51
C THR A 205 -14.11 10.62 14.08
N LYS A 206 -13.52 9.77 13.24
CA LYS A 206 -13.11 8.39 13.56
C LYS A 206 -14.24 7.59 14.21
N GLU A 207 -15.46 7.80 13.75
CA GLU A 207 -16.64 7.09 14.25
C GLU A 207 -16.46 5.57 14.06
N LEU A 208 -16.78 4.81 15.11
CA LEU A 208 -16.69 3.34 15.10
C LEU A 208 -17.95 2.76 14.45
N THR A 209 -17.76 1.99 13.39
CA THR A 209 -18.81 1.29 12.64
C THR A 209 -18.48 -0.21 12.60
N GLU A 210 -19.31 -1.01 11.94
CA GLU A 210 -18.99 -2.42 11.69
C GLU A 210 -17.69 -2.60 10.87
N GLN A 211 -17.27 -1.57 10.14
CA GLN A 211 -16.09 -1.58 9.28
C GLN A 211 -14.88 -0.83 9.85
N SER A 212 -15.01 -0.16 10.99
CA SER A 212 -13.91 0.58 11.61
C SER A 212 -13.63 0.18 13.05
N TRP A 213 -12.35 0.29 13.42
CA TRP A 213 -11.87 0.07 14.78
C TRP A 213 -10.60 0.90 15.02
N ILE A 214 -10.28 1.13 16.28
CA ILE A 214 -9.07 1.87 16.70
C ILE A 214 -8.15 0.90 17.44
N VAL A 215 -6.86 0.97 17.14
CA VAL A 215 -5.83 0.16 17.81
C VAL A 215 -4.80 1.07 18.48
N PRO A 216 -4.59 0.98 19.80
CA PRO A 216 -3.50 1.67 20.49
C PRO A 216 -2.13 1.21 19.97
N VAL A 217 -1.17 2.14 19.88
CA VAL A 217 0.19 1.82 19.37
C VAL A 217 0.90 0.79 20.25
N GLU A 218 0.58 0.74 21.54
CA GLU A 218 1.17 -0.20 22.50
C GLU A 218 0.86 -1.65 22.13
N GLU A 219 -0.34 -1.95 21.61
CA GLU A 219 -0.71 -3.29 21.15
C GLU A 219 0.10 -3.70 19.93
N ILE A 220 0.32 -2.76 19.00
CA ILE A 220 1.16 -2.95 17.81
C ILE A 220 2.61 -3.23 18.22
N ILE A 221 3.15 -2.47 19.18
CA ILE A 221 4.52 -2.67 19.71
C ILE A 221 4.64 -4.03 20.38
N LYS A 222 3.66 -4.42 21.21
CA LYS A 222 3.63 -5.73 21.87
C LYS A 222 3.59 -6.88 20.85
N ASN A 223 2.93 -6.67 19.71
CA ASN A 223 2.86 -7.63 18.61
C ASN A 223 4.02 -7.46 17.58
N ASN A 224 5.21 -7.06 18.06
CA ASN A 224 6.42 -6.91 17.25
C ASN A 224 6.23 -6.03 15.99
N TYR A 225 5.50 -4.92 16.14
CA TYR A 225 5.20 -3.97 15.05
C TYR A 225 4.37 -4.57 13.91
N ASN A 226 3.57 -5.61 14.17
CA ASN A 226 2.60 -6.13 13.21
C ASN A 226 1.42 -5.16 13.05
N LEU A 227 1.24 -4.60 11.84
CA LEU A 227 0.15 -3.67 11.49
C LEU A 227 -1.07 -4.38 10.87
N ASP A 228 -1.03 -5.70 10.70
CA ASP A 228 -2.18 -6.48 10.24
C ASP A 228 -3.09 -6.83 11.41
N VAL A 229 -3.86 -5.85 11.87
CA VAL A 229 -4.90 -6.07 12.88
C VAL A 229 -6.21 -6.36 12.18
N LYS A 230 -6.85 -7.49 12.49
CA LYS A 230 -8.13 -7.88 11.88
C LYS A 230 -9.28 -7.09 12.50
N ASN A 231 -10.36 -6.91 11.72
CA ASN A 231 -11.57 -6.25 12.20
C ASN A 231 -12.23 -7.09 13.31
N PRO A 232 -12.32 -6.60 14.56
CA PRO A 232 -12.92 -7.35 15.67
C PRO A 232 -14.44 -7.50 15.55
N ASN A 233 -15.09 -6.66 14.73
CA ASN A 233 -16.54 -6.67 14.55
C ASN A 233 -16.99 -7.69 13.50
N LYS A 234 -16.08 -8.19 12.66
CA LYS A 234 -16.38 -9.29 11.75
C LYS A 234 -16.30 -10.59 12.54
N LYS A 235 -17.39 -11.37 12.52
CA LYS A 235 -17.35 -12.77 12.91
C LYS A 235 -16.22 -13.42 12.11
N ALA A 236 -15.33 -14.14 12.79
CA ALA A 236 -14.26 -14.87 12.13
C ALA A 236 -14.87 -15.84 11.12
N GLU A 237 -14.97 -15.45 9.85
CA GLU A 237 -15.39 -16.34 8.74
C GLU A 237 -14.34 -17.44 8.47
N PHE A 238 -13.22 -17.44 9.18
CA PHE A 238 -12.11 -18.37 9.01
C PHE A 238 -11.75 -19.22 10.24
N GLU A 239 -12.61 -19.27 11.27
CA GLU A 239 -12.58 -20.40 12.21
C GLU A 239 -13.84 -21.24 11.97
N HIS A 240 -13.60 -22.48 11.53
CA HIS A 240 -14.58 -23.53 11.21
C HIS A 240 -15.16 -23.52 9.79
N LEU A 241 -14.35 -23.92 8.79
CA LEU A 241 -14.86 -25.08 8.04
C LEU A 241 -14.94 -26.20 9.08
N PRO A 242 -16.10 -26.87 9.26
CA PRO A 242 -16.18 -28.03 10.12
C PRO A 242 -15.02 -28.97 9.76
N PRO A 243 -14.34 -29.62 10.74
CA PRO A 243 -13.28 -30.58 10.45
C PRO A 243 -13.64 -31.56 9.33
N GLU A 244 -14.92 -31.89 9.19
CA GLU A 244 -15.50 -32.73 8.15
C GLU A 244 -15.38 -32.13 6.73
N GLU A 245 -15.58 -30.82 6.56
CA GLU A 245 -15.41 -30.15 5.25
C GLU A 245 -13.93 -29.96 4.89
N LEU A 246 -13.06 -29.79 5.90
CA LEU A 246 -11.61 -29.78 5.70
C LEU A 246 -11.11 -31.16 5.25
N ILE A 247 -11.58 -32.23 5.89
CA ILE A 247 -11.28 -33.61 5.50
C ILE A 247 -11.78 -33.87 4.07
N ALA A 248 -13.02 -33.50 3.75
CA ALA A 248 -13.57 -33.69 2.40
C ALA A 248 -12.73 -33.01 1.30
N LYS A 249 -12.23 -31.79 1.56
CA LYS A 249 -11.33 -31.08 0.62
C LYS A 249 -9.95 -31.72 0.50
N ILE A 250 -9.42 -32.25 1.61
CA ILE A 250 -8.15 -32.98 1.59
C ILE A 250 -8.31 -34.26 0.77
N GLU A 251 -9.39 -35.02 0.98
CA GLU A 251 -9.69 -36.24 0.21
C GLU A 251 -9.90 -35.97 -1.29
N GLU A 252 -10.58 -34.87 -1.64
CA GLU A 252 -10.74 -34.44 -3.04
C GLU A 252 -9.39 -34.10 -3.68
N SER A 253 -8.54 -33.39 -2.93
CA SER A 253 -7.18 -33.06 -3.37
C SER A 253 -6.31 -34.31 -3.54
N GLU A 254 -6.40 -35.30 -2.63
CA GLU A 254 -5.70 -36.57 -2.75
C GLU A 254 -6.14 -37.39 -3.97
N LYS A 255 -7.44 -37.42 -4.27
CA LYS A 255 -7.96 -38.07 -5.49
C LYS A 255 -7.40 -37.41 -6.75
N THR A 256 -7.33 -36.09 -6.76
CA THR A 256 -6.78 -35.32 -7.89
C THR A 256 -5.27 -35.57 -8.05
N ILE A 257 -4.52 -35.64 -6.95
CA ILE A 257 -3.10 -35.98 -6.98
C ILE A 257 -2.90 -37.41 -7.52
N SER A 258 -3.74 -38.35 -7.07
CA SER A 258 -3.66 -39.75 -7.49
C SER A 258 -3.98 -39.93 -8.98
N SER A 259 -4.97 -39.20 -9.52
CA SER A 259 -5.29 -39.26 -10.94
C SER A 259 -4.15 -38.71 -11.80
N LEU A 260 -3.58 -37.56 -11.41
CA LEU A 260 -2.44 -36.96 -12.11
C LEU A 260 -1.20 -37.87 -12.07
N LEU A 261 -0.95 -38.55 -10.95
CA LEU A 261 0.13 -39.53 -10.85
C LEU A 261 -0.09 -40.75 -11.75
N SER A 262 -1.34 -41.17 -11.96
CA SER A 262 -1.67 -42.25 -12.90
C SER A 262 -1.39 -41.82 -14.34
N GLU A 263 -1.82 -40.61 -14.72
CA GLU A 263 -1.56 -40.05 -16.05
C GLU A 263 -0.05 -39.97 -16.34
N ILE A 264 0.75 -39.54 -15.35
CA ILE A 264 2.21 -39.52 -15.48
C ILE A 264 2.80 -40.93 -15.64
N LYS A 265 2.29 -41.94 -14.90
CA LYS A 265 2.75 -43.33 -15.04
C LYS A 265 2.44 -43.91 -16.40
N ASP A 266 1.30 -43.56 -16.99
CA ASP A 266 0.91 -44.04 -18.32
C ASP A 266 1.75 -43.40 -19.44
N LEU A 267 2.32 -42.21 -19.21
CA LEU A 267 3.27 -41.56 -20.14
C LEU A 267 4.68 -42.18 -20.13
N ILE A 268 5.00 -43.03 -19.15
CA ILE A 268 6.31 -43.69 -18.99
C ILE A 268 6.30 -45.14 -19.53
N LYS A 269 5.15 -45.62 -20.03
CA LYS A 269 5.03 -46.90 -20.78
C LYS A 269 5.14 -46.66 -22.28
#